data_AF-A0A352SBW1-F1
#
_entry.id   AF-A0A352SBW1-F1
#
_cell.length_a   1.000
_cell.length_b   1.000
_cell.length_c   1.000
_cell.angle_alpha   90.00
_cell.angle_beta   90.00
_cell.angle_gamma   90.00
#
_symmetry.space_group_name_H-M   'P 1'
#
loop_
_entity.id
_entity.type
_entity.pdbx_description
1 polymer ?
#
loop_
_entity_poly.entity_id
_entity_poly.type
_entity_poly.pdbx_seq_one_letter_code
_entity_poly.pdbx_strand_id
1 'polypeptide(L)'
;CSGIEAVSLAWQPLGLEAAWFAEIEPFPSAVLAHRYPRVPNLGDMTAIARQVRAGTVPAPDILVGGTPCQSFSVAGARRGLDDPRGALTLAYVELAN
;
A
#
# COMPACT_ATOMS: atom_id res chain seq x y z
N CYS A 1 1.67 0.37 0.29
CA CYS A 1 2.12 0.34 1.70
C CYS A 1 0.96 -0.05 2.61
N SER A 2 0.75 -1.35 2.79
CA SER A 2 -0.32 -1.88 3.65
C SER A 2 0.09 -1.99 5.13
N GLY A 3 1.40 -2.06 5.42
CA GLY A 3 1.87 -2.35 6.77
C GLY A 3 1.27 -3.66 7.29
N ILE A 4 0.83 -3.66 8.55
CA ILE A 4 0.14 -4.83 9.15
C ILE A 4 -1.39 -4.81 8.93
N GLU A 5 -1.88 -3.91 8.08
CA GLU A 5 -3.29 -3.84 7.65
C GLU A 5 -4.31 -3.57 8.78
N ALA A 6 -4.20 -2.38 9.37
CA ALA A 6 -5.17 -1.89 10.36
C ALA A 6 -6.55 -1.57 9.75
N VAL A 7 -6.59 -1.22 8.46
CA VAL A 7 -7.81 -0.80 7.77
C VAL A 7 -8.77 -1.98 7.61
N SER A 8 -8.28 -3.14 7.17
CA SER A 8 -9.12 -4.35 7.08
C SER A 8 -9.77 -4.71 8.43
N LEU A 9 -9.08 -4.53 9.56
CA LEU A 9 -9.70 -4.75 10.88
C LEU A 9 -10.83 -3.75 11.17
N ALA A 10 -10.67 -2.48 10.81
CA ALA A 10 -11.70 -1.46 10.99
C ALA A 10 -12.93 -1.69 10.09
N TRP A 11 -12.72 -2.32 8.94
CA TRP A 11 -13.74 -2.52 7.90
C TRP A 11 -14.46 -3.86 7.98
N GLN A 12 -13.90 -4.85 8.66
CA GLN A 12 -14.55 -6.16 8.87
C GLN A 12 -16.00 -6.06 9.37
N PRO A 13 -16.36 -5.19 10.34
CA PRO A 13 -17.75 -5.05 10.79
C PRO A 13 -18.70 -4.51 9.72
N LEU A 14 -18.16 -3.86 8.68
CA LEU A 14 -18.92 -3.31 7.56
C LEU A 14 -19.08 -4.31 6.41
N GLY A 15 -18.50 -5.52 6.53
CA GLY A 15 -18.53 -6.54 5.48
C GLY A 15 -17.66 -6.22 4.27
N LEU A 16 -16.74 -5.26 4.39
CA LEU A 16 -15.79 -4.92 3.34
C LEU A 16 -14.56 -5.83 3.42
N GLU A 17 -14.08 -6.28 2.26
CA GLU A 17 -12.88 -7.10 2.14
C GLU A 17 -11.85 -6.41 1.24
N ALA A 18 -10.56 -6.55 1.58
CA ALA A 18 -9.49 -6.04 0.74
C ALA A 18 -9.37 -6.87 -0.54
N ALA A 19 -9.34 -6.21 -1.70
CA ALA A 19 -9.10 -6.86 -2.99
C ALA A 19 -7.65 -7.36 -3.13
N TRP A 20 -6.70 -6.59 -2.61
CA TRP A 20 -5.28 -6.89 -2.62
C TRP A 20 -4.52 -5.97 -1.63
N PHE A 21 -3.28 -6.34 -1.28
CA PHE A 21 -2.34 -5.55 -0.48
C PHE A 21 -1.12 -5.14 -1.29
N ALA A 22 -0.34 -4.19 -0.77
CA ALA A 22 0.95 -3.78 -1.33
C ALA A 22 1.97 -3.54 -0.21
N GLU A 23 2.74 -4.58 0.11
CA GLU A 23 3.76 -4.58 1.16
C GLU A 23 5.01 -5.34 0.74
N ILE A 24 6.19 -4.74 1.01
CA ILE A 24 7.50 -5.28 0.63
C ILE A 24 8.32 -5.73 1.84
N GLU A 25 8.01 -5.21 3.03
CA GLU A 25 8.77 -5.55 4.23
C GLU A 25 8.42 -6.98 4.70
N PRO A 26 9.43 -7.82 5.04
CA PRO A 26 9.20 -9.23 5.35
C PRO A 26 8.26 -9.46 6.53
N PHE A 27 8.43 -8.70 7.62
CA PHE A 27 7.63 -8.84 8.83
C PHE A 27 6.13 -8.57 8.58
N PRO A 28 5.72 -7.39 8.10
CA PRO A 28 4.30 -7.14 7.84
C PRO A 28 3.75 -8.07 6.76
N SER A 29 4.53 -8.40 5.71
CA SER A 29 4.10 -9.39 4.71
C SER A 29 3.75 -10.75 5.31
N ALA A 30 4.52 -11.23 6.29
CA ALA A 30 4.23 -12.48 7.01
C ALA A 30 2.95 -12.37 7.85
N VAL A 31 2.70 -11.21 8.48
CA VAL A 31 1.46 -10.94 9.21
C VAL A 31 0.26 -10.99 8.26
N LEU A 32 0.34 -10.34 7.09
CA LEU A 32 -0.72 -10.35 6.08
C LEU A 32 -1.04 -11.77 5.60
N ALA A 33 -0.02 -12.56 5.26
CA ALA A 33 -0.20 -13.93 4.82
C ALA A 33 -0.85 -14.81 5.89
N HIS A 34 -0.54 -14.60 7.17
CA HIS A 34 -1.14 -15.34 8.27
C HIS A 34 -2.60 -14.94 8.54
N ARG A 35 -2.91 -13.64 8.50
CA ARG A 35 -4.23 -13.11 8.90
C ARG A 35 -5.25 -13.11 7.76
N TYR A 36 -4.77 -12.94 6.53
CA TYR A 36 -5.59 -12.76 5.33
C TYR A 36 -5.09 -13.65 4.19
N PRO A 37 -5.05 -14.99 4.36
CA PRO A 37 -4.41 -15.91 3.41
C PRO A 37 -5.04 -15.95 2.01
N ARG A 38 -6.25 -15.38 1.86
CA ARG A 38 -6.98 -15.30 0.59
C ARG A 38 -6.78 -13.98 -0.16
N VAL A 39 -6.17 -12.98 0.49
CA VAL A 39 -5.96 -11.65 -0.11
C VAL A 39 -4.53 -11.60 -0.66
N PRO A 40 -4.34 -11.36 -1.97
CA PRO A 40 -3.00 -11.33 -2.55
C PRO A 40 -2.22 -10.09 -2.10
N ASN A 41 -0.94 -10.27 -1.76
CA ASN A 41 0.00 -9.16 -1.63
C ASN A 41 0.75 -8.97 -2.95
N LEU A 42 0.56 -7.81 -3.59
CA LEU A 42 1.16 -7.46 -4.88
C LEU A 42 2.60 -6.95 -4.76
N GLY A 43 3.10 -6.73 -3.54
CA GLY A 43 4.48 -6.32 -3.29
C GLY A 43 4.72 -4.84 -3.57
N ASP A 44 5.70 -4.56 -4.44
CA ASP A 44 6.15 -3.20 -4.74
C ASP A 44 5.05 -2.38 -5.42
N MET A 45 4.56 -1.38 -4.69
CA MET A 45 3.45 -0.54 -5.16
C MET A 45 3.79 0.31 -6.39
N THR A 46 5.08 0.55 -6.68
CA THR A 46 5.50 1.34 -7.86
C THR A 46 5.17 0.64 -9.18
N ALA A 47 4.87 -0.67 -9.15
CA ALA A 47 4.47 -1.44 -10.33
C ALA A 47 2.95 -1.55 -10.52
N ILE A 48 2.14 -1.29 -9.48
CA ILE A 48 0.71 -1.64 -9.47
C ILE A 48 -0.10 -0.79 -10.44
N ALA A 49 0.18 0.52 -10.55
CA ALA A 49 -0.57 1.39 -11.46
C ALA A 49 -0.50 0.90 -12.91
N ARG A 50 0.67 0.39 -13.34
CA ARG A 50 0.85 -0.23 -14.65
C ARG A 50 0.04 -1.52 -14.80
N GLN A 51 0.00 -2.35 -13.77
CA GLN A 51 -0.74 -3.62 -13.77
C GLN A 51 -2.27 -3.38 -13.82
N VAL A 52 -2.76 -2.35 -13.13
CA VAL A 52 -4.16 -1.93 -13.18
C VAL A 52 -4.51 -1.42 -14.58
N ARG A 53 -3.68 -0.53 -15.16
CA ARG A 53 -3.87 -0.05 -16.55
C ARG A 53 -3.81 -1.17 -17.59
N ALA A 54 -3.00 -2.19 -17.36
CA ALA A 54 -2.91 -3.37 -18.22
C ALA A 54 -4.06 -4.37 -18.01
N GLY A 55 -4.92 -4.15 -17.00
CA GLY A 55 -6.02 -5.06 -16.67
C GLY A 55 -5.60 -6.36 -15.99
N THR A 56 -4.34 -6.50 -15.57
CA THR A 56 -3.85 -7.70 -14.88
C THR A 56 -4.17 -7.71 -13.40
N VAL A 57 -4.40 -6.53 -12.82
CA VAL A 57 -4.88 -6.35 -11.44
C VAL A 57 -6.17 -5.55 -11.50
N PRO A 58 -7.24 -5.96 -10.79
CA PRO A 58 -8.48 -5.19 -10.76
C PRO A 58 -8.26 -3.85 -10.04
N ALA A 59 -8.79 -2.78 -10.64
CA ALA A 59 -8.86 -1.47 -9.98
C ALA A 59 -9.80 -1.58 -8.76
N PRO A 60 -9.39 -1.08 -7.57
CA PRO A 60 -10.24 -1.11 -6.39
C PRO A 60 -11.21 0.07 -6.40
N ASP A 61 -12.40 -0.10 -5.83
CA ASP A 61 -13.35 0.99 -5.61
C ASP A 61 -12.86 2.00 -4.57
N ILE A 62 -12.06 1.54 -3.61
CA ILE A 62 -11.49 2.35 -2.53
C ILE A 62 -10.00 2.05 -2.43
N LEU A 63 -9.17 3.10 -2.54
CA LEU A 63 -7.73 3.02 -2.34
C LEU A 63 -7.35 3.62 -0.98
N VAL A 64 -6.62 2.86 -0.16
CA VAL A 64 -6.10 3.32 1.15
C VAL A 64 -4.62 2.98 1.25
N GLY A 65 -3.83 3.89 1.82
CA GLY A 65 -2.42 3.62 2.06
C GLY A 65 -1.76 4.72 2.89
N GLY A 66 -0.74 4.35 3.64
CA GLY A 66 0.15 5.28 4.32
C GLY A 66 1.53 5.24 3.67
N THR A 67 1.90 6.27 2.92
CA THR A 67 3.25 6.38 2.34
C THR A 67 4.26 6.76 3.43
N PRO A 68 5.54 6.35 3.36
CA PRO A 68 6.50 6.57 4.44
C PRO A 68 6.62 8.05 4.82
N CYS A 69 6.34 8.35 6.09
CA CYS A 69 6.38 9.73 6.59
C CYS A 69 7.80 10.22 6.93
N GLN A 70 8.81 9.33 6.95
CA GLN A 70 10.16 9.66 7.43
C GLN A 70 10.84 10.79 6.62
N SER A 71 10.56 10.86 5.32
CA SER A 71 11.11 11.90 4.43
C SER A 71 10.41 13.25 4.59
N PHE A 72 9.20 13.27 5.15
CA PHE A 72 8.35 14.45 5.34
C PHE A 72 8.23 14.90 6.81
N SER A 73 8.62 14.05 7.76
CA SER A 73 8.53 14.33 9.20
C SER A 73 9.52 15.41 9.63
N VAL A 74 9.07 16.28 10.55
CA VAL A 74 9.91 17.29 11.21
C VAL A 74 11.08 16.66 11.99
N ALA A 75 10.89 15.44 12.51
CA ALA A 75 11.92 14.67 13.20
C ALA A 75 12.83 13.87 12.24
N GLY A 76 12.56 13.90 10.93
CA GLY A 76 13.37 13.27 9.89
C GLY A 76 14.26 14.27 9.15
N ALA A 77 15.00 13.80 8.15
CA ALA A 77 15.95 14.61 7.39
C ALA A 77 15.30 15.66 6.44
N ARG A 78 13.95 15.72 6.39
CA ARG A 78 13.15 16.61 5.52
C ARG A 78 13.61 16.65 4.06
N ARG A 79 14.08 15.52 3.53
CA ARG A 79 14.50 15.42 2.13
C ARG A 79 13.33 15.36 1.15
N GLY A 80 12.09 15.28 1.65
CA GLY A 80 10.88 15.35 0.83
C GLY A 80 10.91 14.33 -0.31
N LEU A 81 10.69 14.80 -1.54
CA LEU A 81 10.68 13.99 -2.75
C LEU A 81 12.08 13.59 -3.25
N ASP A 82 13.15 14.24 -2.77
CA ASP A 82 14.54 13.87 -3.10
C ASP A 82 15.00 12.60 -2.36
N ASP A 83 14.18 12.10 -1.44
CA ASP A 83 14.34 10.79 -0.83
C ASP A 83 13.57 9.73 -1.64
N PRO A 84 14.19 8.61 -2.04
CA PRO A 84 13.48 7.50 -2.70
C PRO A 84 12.24 7.02 -1.93
N ARG A 85 12.22 7.17 -0.61
CA ARG A 85 11.05 6.85 0.24
C ARG A 85 9.95 7.91 0.17
N GLY A 86 10.28 9.17 -0.12
CA GLY A 86 9.32 10.24 -0.35
C GLY A 86 8.70 10.18 -1.75
N ALA A 87 9.45 9.70 -2.75
CA ALA A 87 8.94 9.43 -4.10
C ALA A 87 7.82 8.38 -4.12
N LEU A 88 7.71 7.53 -3.11
CA LEU A 88 6.62 6.57 -2.94
C LEU A 88 5.23 7.23 -2.82
N THR A 89 5.15 8.50 -2.39
CA THR A 89 3.90 9.28 -2.45
C THR A 89 3.46 9.53 -3.89
N LEU A 90 4.39 9.71 -4.83
CA LEU A 90 4.06 9.88 -6.26
C LEU A 90 3.48 8.59 -6.83
N ALA A 91 4.04 7.42 -6.50
CA ALA A 91 3.49 6.13 -6.93
C ALA A 91 2.07 5.89 -6.40
N TYR A 92 1.78 6.31 -5.16
CA TYR A 92 0.43 6.25 -4.61
C TYR A 92 -0.55 7.16 -5.36
N VAL A 93 -0.15 8.39 -5.68
CA VAL A 93 -0.96 9.33 -6.48
C VAL A 93 -1.15 8.82 -7.91
N GLU A 94 -0.14 8.20 -8.52
CA GLU A 94 -0.26 7.61 -9.86
C GLU A 94 -1.30 6.49 -9.90
N LEU A 95 -1.41 5.69 -8.83
CA LEU A 95 -2.40 4.63 -8.72
C LEU A 95 -3.83 5.14 -8.48
N ALA A 96 -3.98 6.35 -7.95
CA ALA A 96 -5.26 6.98 -7.69
C ALA A 96 -5.87 7.70 -8.91
N ASN A 97 -5.10 7.92 -9.99
CA ASN A 97 -5.53 8.58 -11.23
C ASN A 97 -5.76 7.57 -12.37
#